data_AF-A0AA42IYG0-F1
#
_entry.id   AF-A0AA42IYG0-F1
#
_cell.length_a   1.000
_cell.length_b   1.000
_cell.length_c   1.000
_cell.angle_alpha   90.00
_cell.angle_beta   90.00
_cell.angle_gamma   90.00
#
_symmetry.space_group_name_H-M   'P 1'
#
loop_
_entity.id
_entity.type
_entity.pdbx_description
1 polymer ?
#
loop_
_entity_poly.entity_id
_entity_poly.type
_entity_poly.pdbx_seq_one_letter_code
_entity_poly.pdbx_strand_id
1 'polypeptide(L)' 'MMKEKLICPDCNQKEVEEVNACGASNYFCNHCKKLISSSRVKEKNNLEERK' A
#
# COMPACT_ATOMS: atom_id res chain seq x y z
N MET A 1 -8.67 -0.35 15.75
CA MET A 1 -8.59 -0.84 14.35
C MET A 1 -7.26 -0.35 13.80
N MET A 2 -6.22 -1.19 13.81
CA MET A 2 -4.90 -0.84 13.27
C MET A 2 -5.00 -0.89 11.75
N LYS A 3 -4.80 0.24 11.06
CA LYS A 3 -4.68 0.27 9.61
C LYS A 3 -3.29 -0.25 9.24
N GLU A 4 -3.22 -1.47 8.72
CA GLU A 4 -2.00 -2.02 8.11
C GLU A 4 -1.53 -1.07 6.99
N LYS A 5 -0.30 -0.57 7.13
CA LYS A 5 0.29 0.36 6.16
C LYS A 5 0.80 -0.41 4.96
N LEU A 6 0.23 -0.14 3.80
CA LEU A 6 0.59 -0.79 2.55
C LEU A 6 1.67 -0.01 1.80
N ILE A 7 2.63 -0.72 1.20
CA ILE A 7 3.78 -0.18 0.48
C ILE A 7 3.84 -0.66 -0.97
N CYS A 8 4.46 0.18 -1.80
CA CYS A 8 4.62 -0.09 -3.23
C CYS A 8 5.63 -1.23 -3.44
N PRO A 9 5.27 -2.32 -4.15
CA PRO A 9 6.17 -3.45 -4.39
C PRO A 9 7.32 -3.12 -5.33
N ASP A 10 7.15 -2.12 -6.21
CA ASP A 10 8.14 -1.72 -7.21
C ASP A 10 9.28 -0.91 -6.58
N CYS A 11 8.95 0.15 -5.83
CA CYS A 11 9.98 0.98 -5.20
C CYS A 11 10.35 0.53 -3.78
N ASN A 12 9.51 -0.28 -3.12
CA ASN A 12 9.65 -0.76 -1.73
C ASN A 12 9.96 0.34 -0.69
N GLN A 13 9.75 1.61 -1.04
CA GLN A 13 10.20 2.76 -0.25
C GLN A 13 9.04 3.62 0.25
N LYS A 14 7.91 3.61 -0.47
CA LYS A 14 6.80 4.55 -0.24
C LYS A 14 5.51 3.79 0.00
N GLU A 15 4.75 4.32 0.96
CA GLU A 15 3.38 3.92 1.20
C GLU A 15 2.55 4.21 -0.06
N VAL A 16 1.60 3.32 -0.33
CA VAL A 16 0.63 3.52 -1.41
C VAL A 16 -0.64 4.14 -0.84
N GLU A 17 -1.31 4.92 -1.66
CA GLU A 17 -2.61 5.50 -1.35
C GLU A 17 -3.71 4.54 -1.80
N GLU A 18 -4.68 4.22 -0.94
CA GLU A 18 -5.84 3.45 -1.34
C GLU A 18 -6.78 4.32 -2.18
N VAL A 19 -7.07 3.85 -3.39
CA VAL A 19 -7.96 4.50 -4.35
C VAL A 19 -9.10 3.55 -4.65
N ASN A 20 -10.32 3.91 -4.23
CA ASN A 20 -11.51 3.14 -4.52
C ASN A 20 -12.11 3.62 -5.86
N ALA A 21 -12.10 2.74 -6.87
CA ALA A 21 -12.60 3.05 -8.21
C ALA A 21 -13.49 1.91 -8.72
N CYS A 22 -14.66 2.24 -9.27
CA CYS A 22 -15.61 1.27 -9.83
C CYS A 22 -15.98 0.11 -8.89
N GLY A 23 -16.02 0.37 -7.57
CA GLY A 23 -16.35 -0.64 -6.56
C GLY A 23 -15.20 -1.56 -6.14
N ALA A 24 -13.98 -1.34 -6.66
CA ALA A 24 -12.77 -2.06 -6.25
C ALA A 24 -11.77 -1.13 -5.55
N SER A 25 -11.04 -1.69 -4.59
CA SER A 25 -9.92 -1.01 -3.93
C SER A 25 -8.64 -1.25 -4.73
N ASN A 26 -8.10 -0.18 -5.29
CA ASN A 26 -6.80 -0.12 -5.95
C ASN A 26 -5.81 0.66 -5.09
N TYR A 27 -4.53 0.59 -5.44
CA TYR A 27 -3.49 1.33 -4.72
C TYR A 27 -2.71 2.20 -5.69
N PHE A 28 -2.45 3.47 -5.36
CA PHE A 28 -1.66 4.36 -6.19
C PHE A 28 -0.33 4.70 -5.52
N CYS A 29 0.77 4.44 -6.21
CA CYS A 29 2.07 4.88 -5.75
C CYS A 29 2.31 6.32 -6.22
N ASN A 30 2.28 7.28 -5.30
CA ASN A 30 2.54 8.69 -5.60
C ASN A 30 3.96 8.99 -6.06
N HIS A 31 4.91 8.08 -5.81
CA HIS A 31 6.31 8.21 -6.24
C HIS A 31 6.53 7.66 -7.64
N CYS A 32 6.08 6.43 -7.90
CA CYS A 32 6.18 5.82 -9.23
C CYS A 32 5.15 6.39 -10.21
N LYS A 33 4.13 7.11 -9.71
CA LYS A 33 2.95 7.59 -10.46
C LYS A 33 2.25 6.46 -11.21
N LYS A 34 2.05 5.34 -10.53
CA LYS A 34 1.46 4.10 -11.10
C LYS A 34 0.38 3.52 -10.20
N LEU A 35 -0.63 2.93 -10.84
CA LEU A 35 -1.64 2.09 -10.22
C LEU A 35 -1.07 0.69 -9.94
N ILE A 36 -1.18 0.27 -8.69
CA ILE A 36 -0.78 -1.01 -8.14
C ILE A 36 -2.07 -1.80 -7.82
N SER A 37 -2.08 -3.07 -8.19
CA SER A 37 -3.19 -3.97 -7.88
C SER A 37 -3.22 -4.32 -6.39
N SER A 38 -4.41 -4.51 -5.83
CA SER A 38 -4.59 -5.00 -4.45
C SER A 38 -3.92 -6.35 -4.19
N SER A 39 -3.75 -7.17 -5.22
CA SER A 39 -3.06 -8.46 -5.12
C SER A 39 -1.53 -8.33 -5.08
N ARG A 40 -0.97 -7.19 -5.48
CA ARG A 40 0.48 -6.98 -5.62
C ARG A 40 1.07 -6.05 -4.56
N VAL A 41 0.24 -5.27 -3.90
CA VAL A 41 0.67 -4.39 -2.83
C VAL A 41 1.29 -5.21 -1.69
N LYS A 42 2.34 -4.67 -1.05
CA LYS A 42 2.99 -5.33 0.08
C LYS A 42 2.57 -4.67 1.38
N GLU A 43 2.45 -5.45 2.43
CA GLU A 43 2.24 -4.93 3.76
C GLU A 43 3.57 -4.50 4.38
N LYS A 44 3.61 -3.30 4.95
CA LYS A 44 4.74 -2.89 5.77
C LYS A 44 4.59 -3.60 7.12
N ASN A 45 5.24 -4.75 7.24
CA ASN A 45 5.39 -5.45 8.52
C ASN A 45 6.07 -4.50 9.52
N ASN A 46 5.26 -3.79 10.31
CA ASN A 46 5.75 -3.01 11.45
C ASN A 46 5.90 -3.99 12.62
N LEU A 47 7.03 -4.69 12.66
CA LEU A 47 7.51 -5.37 13.86
C LEU A 47 8.00 -4.32 14.89
N GLU A 48 7.17 -3.37 15.30
CA GLU A 48 7.57 -2.31 16.25
C GLU A 48 6.51 -1.91 17.29
N GLU A 49 5.49 -2.73 17.57
CA GLU A 49 4.59 -2.46 18.72
C GLU A 49 4.31 -3.69 19.59
N ARG A 50 5.39 -4.31 20.09
CA ARG A 50 5.37 -5.02 21.39
C ARG A 50 6.65 -4.71 22.16
N LYS A 51 6.73 -3.51 22.74
CA LYS A 51 7.54 -3.26 23.94
C LYS A 51 6.59 -2.86 25.06
#